data_AF-A0A5P9NSJ1-F1
#
_entry.id   AF-A0A5P9NSJ1-F1
#
_cell.length_a   1.000
_cell.length_b   1.000
_cell.length_c   1.000
_cell.angle_alpha   90.00
_cell.angle_beta   90.00
_cell.angle_gamma   90.00
#
_symmetry.space_group_name_H-M   'P 1'
#
loop_
_entity.id
_entity.type
_entity.pdbx_description
1 polymer ?
#
loop_
_entity_poly.entity_id
_entity_poly.type
_entity_poly.pdbx_seq_one_letter_code
_entity_poly.pdbx_strand_id
1 'polypeptide(L)'
;MNSPMTKRRAFFFLTVSMILSPVFSQEIANEQLKKNLNSCLSNIYKETLLRPGRVTVDSIATNTRKKTIELYTNLSLSFLPMRENTVSLIYDSIRFYLPQEQQHYRLNVFSDGQEISELVPNIYRKNIPKNKDRIIAHRVKTPLTTKLSAPVKTFDKGLTNNHIALWHSHGYYYEQKLGRWEWQRARIFQTVEDLYTQSYVVPFLVPMLENAGANVLLPRERDYNTHEIIVDNNGSSPNSLYTETNGKQHWLPADSAGFA
;
A
#
# COMPACT_ATOMS: atom_id res chain seq x y z
N MET A 1 -77.60 47.12 -49.81
CA MET A 1 -76.35 47.66 -49.23
C MET A 1 -75.95 46.79 -48.05
N ASN A 2 -74.77 46.18 -48.16
CA ASN A 2 -73.91 45.63 -47.10
C ASN A 2 -74.33 44.38 -46.29
N SER A 3 -73.71 43.26 -46.66
CA SER A 3 -73.19 42.17 -45.79
C SER A 3 -72.15 42.76 -44.79
N PRO A 4 -71.83 42.17 -43.60
CA PRO A 4 -71.02 40.93 -43.55
C PRO A 4 -71.17 39.97 -42.33
N MET A 5 -70.88 38.70 -42.61
CA MET A 5 -69.97 37.74 -41.94
C MET A 5 -69.94 37.47 -40.42
N THR A 6 -70.25 36.20 -40.10
CA THR A 6 -69.51 35.17 -39.32
C THR A 6 -68.76 35.50 -38.02
N LYS A 7 -68.89 34.58 -37.03
CA LYS A 7 -67.75 33.95 -36.31
C LYS A 7 -68.20 32.67 -35.58
N ARG A 8 -67.85 31.50 -36.14
CA ARG A 8 -67.81 30.22 -35.42
C ARG A 8 -66.59 30.25 -34.49
N ARG A 9 -66.79 30.01 -33.19
CA ARG A 9 -65.71 29.84 -32.22
C ARG A 9 -65.24 28.38 -32.26
N ALA A 10 -64.07 28.14 -32.86
CA ALA A 10 -63.35 26.88 -32.72
C ALA A 10 -62.45 26.98 -31.48
N PHE A 11 -62.67 26.11 -30.49
CA PHE A 11 -61.76 25.92 -29.36
C PHE A 11 -60.59 25.04 -29.84
N PHE A 12 -59.40 25.62 -29.92
CA PHE A 12 -58.16 24.89 -30.17
C PHE A 12 -57.56 24.48 -28.82
N PHE A 13 -57.62 23.19 -28.47
CA PHE A 13 -56.83 22.65 -27.37
C PHE A 13 -55.39 22.50 -27.86
N LEU A 14 -54.50 23.38 -27.38
CA LEU A 14 -53.06 23.27 -27.59
C LEU A 14 -52.52 22.22 -26.61
N THR A 15 -52.32 20.99 -27.07
CA THR A 15 -51.61 19.95 -26.33
C THR A 15 -50.11 20.30 -26.29
N VAL A 16 -49.67 20.88 -25.18
CA VAL A 16 -48.23 20.98 -24.86
C VAL A 16 -47.77 19.58 -24.44
N SER A 17 -47.29 18.80 -25.41
CA SER A 17 -46.63 17.53 -25.14
C SER A 17 -45.25 17.83 -24.55
N MET A 18 -45.16 17.69 -23.23
CA MET A 18 -43.95 17.89 -22.44
C MET A 18 -42.94 16.79 -22.80
N ILE A 19 -41.87 17.15 -23.49
CA ILE A 19 -40.71 16.28 -23.76
C ILE A 19 -40.04 15.99 -22.42
N LEU A 20 -40.38 14.85 -21.80
CA LEU A 20 -39.86 14.40 -20.51
C LEU A 20 -39.00 13.12 -20.64
N SER A 21 -38.38 12.89 -21.81
CA SER A 21 -37.72 11.62 -22.13
C SER A 21 -36.28 11.71 -22.67
N PRO A 22 -35.32 12.26 -21.89
CA PRO A 22 -33.92 11.82 -22.07
C PRO A 22 -33.30 11.17 -20.82
N VAL A 23 -33.80 11.46 -19.61
CA VAL A 23 -33.14 11.04 -18.36
C VAL A 23 -33.29 9.54 -18.08
N PHE A 24 -34.50 8.99 -18.27
CA PHE A 24 -34.79 7.58 -17.97
C PHE A 24 -34.07 6.61 -18.91
N SER A 25 -33.91 6.98 -20.19
CA SER A 25 -33.18 6.17 -21.18
C SER A 25 -31.69 6.11 -20.87
N GLN A 26 -31.12 7.25 -20.42
CA GLN A 26 -29.71 7.33 -20.05
C GLN A 26 -29.40 6.52 -18.77
N GLU A 27 -30.32 6.48 -17.81
CA GLU A 27 -30.19 5.70 -16.58
C GLU A 27 -30.22 4.17 -16.86
N ILE A 28 -31.16 3.70 -17.67
CA ILE A 28 -31.25 2.29 -18.08
C ILE A 28 -30.01 1.86 -18.88
N ALA A 29 -29.55 2.69 -19.82
CA ALA A 29 -28.35 2.41 -20.61
C ALA A 29 -27.10 2.30 -19.71
N ASN A 30 -27.01 3.14 -18.68
CA ASN A 30 -25.90 3.12 -17.73
C ASN A 30 -25.93 1.86 -16.84
N GLU A 31 -27.11 1.43 -16.38
CA GLU A 31 -27.23 0.20 -15.59
C GLU A 31 -26.87 -1.06 -16.40
N GLN A 32 -27.29 -1.14 -17.67
CA GLN A 32 -26.89 -2.24 -18.54
C GLN A 32 -25.39 -2.23 -18.84
N LEU A 33 -24.80 -1.05 -19.04
CA LEU A 33 -23.36 -0.87 -19.20
C LEU A 33 -22.60 -1.36 -17.97
N LYS A 34 -22.99 -0.91 -16.77
CA LYS A 34 -22.40 -1.37 -15.50
C LYS A 34 -22.49 -2.88 -15.36
N LYS A 35 -23.62 -3.51 -15.68
CA LYS A 35 -23.78 -4.97 -15.61
C LYS A 35 -22.79 -5.72 -16.52
N ASN A 36 -22.59 -5.23 -17.74
CA ASN A 36 -21.65 -5.79 -18.69
C ASN A 36 -20.20 -5.64 -18.18
N LEU A 37 -19.85 -4.45 -17.69
CA LEU A 37 -18.54 -4.15 -17.13
C LEU A 37 -18.26 -4.97 -15.87
N ASN A 38 -19.23 -5.13 -14.96
CA ASN A 38 -19.11 -5.96 -13.77
C ASN A 38 -18.73 -7.40 -14.14
N SER A 39 -19.42 -7.97 -15.14
CA SER A 39 -19.18 -9.33 -15.61
C SER A 39 -17.79 -9.46 -16.23
N CYS A 40 -17.43 -8.54 -17.13
CA CYS A 40 -16.15 -8.55 -17.81
C CYS A 40 -14.96 -8.38 -16.84
N LEU A 41 -15.01 -7.37 -15.97
CA LEU A 41 -13.95 -7.11 -14.99
C LEU A 41 -13.83 -8.24 -13.96
N SER A 42 -14.95 -8.85 -13.53
CA SER A 42 -14.93 -10.02 -12.65
C SER A 42 -14.30 -11.23 -13.35
N ASN A 43 -14.51 -11.41 -14.65
CA ASN A 43 -13.84 -12.46 -15.42
C ASN A 43 -12.33 -12.22 -15.49
N ILE A 44 -11.88 -11.00 -15.81
CA ILE A 44 -10.44 -10.65 -15.79
C ILE A 44 -9.84 -10.93 -14.41
N TYR A 45 -10.54 -10.57 -13.34
CA TYR A 45 -10.11 -10.84 -11.97
C TYR A 45 -9.92 -12.34 -11.72
N LYS A 46 -10.93 -13.15 -12.07
CA LYS A 46 -10.93 -14.60 -11.86
C LYS A 46 -9.82 -15.29 -12.66
N GLU A 47 -9.66 -14.95 -13.93
CA GLU A 47 -8.62 -15.52 -14.79
C GLU A 47 -7.21 -15.15 -14.30
N THR A 48 -7.03 -13.93 -13.77
CA THR A 48 -5.72 -13.48 -13.30
C THR A 48 -5.33 -14.08 -11.95
N LEU A 49 -6.26 -14.17 -11.00
CA LEU A 49 -5.97 -14.60 -9.63
C LEU A 49 -6.30 -16.07 -9.35
N LEU A 50 -6.89 -16.78 -10.33
CA LEU A 50 -7.32 -18.18 -10.22
C LEU A 50 -8.21 -18.44 -8.99
N ARG A 51 -8.98 -17.43 -8.58
CA ARG A 51 -9.88 -17.50 -7.42
C ARG A 51 -11.15 -16.68 -7.66
N PRO A 52 -12.27 -17.01 -7.00
CA PRO A 52 -13.48 -16.20 -7.06
C PRO A 52 -13.23 -14.76 -6.60
N GLY A 53 -13.84 -13.81 -7.28
CA GLY A 53 -13.91 -12.42 -6.86
C GLY A 53 -14.84 -11.63 -7.76
N ARG A 54 -15.37 -10.53 -7.21
CA ARG A 54 -16.38 -9.72 -7.89
C ARG A 54 -15.91 -8.29 -7.96
N VAL A 55 -15.70 -7.81 -9.18
CA VAL A 55 -15.47 -6.40 -9.45
C VAL A 55 -16.81 -5.75 -9.77
N THR A 56 -17.13 -4.67 -9.06
CA THR A 56 -18.33 -3.87 -9.30
C THR A 56 -17.94 -2.46 -9.68
N VAL A 57 -18.59 -1.92 -10.70
CA VAL A 57 -18.52 -0.51 -11.11
C VAL A 57 -19.52 0.27 -10.27
N ASP A 58 -19.02 1.18 -9.46
CA ASP A 58 -19.82 2.01 -8.55
C ASP A 58 -20.41 3.19 -9.32
N SER A 59 -19.55 3.92 -10.03
CA SER A 59 -19.93 5.09 -10.81
C SER A 59 -19.11 5.25 -12.09
N ILE A 60 -19.71 5.91 -13.07
CA ILE A 60 -19.08 6.27 -14.34
C ILE A 60 -19.36 7.77 -14.53
N ALA A 61 -18.32 8.58 -14.57
CA ALA A 61 -18.40 10.00 -14.80
C ALA A 61 -17.86 10.35 -16.19
N THR A 62 -18.73 10.88 -17.05
CA THR A 62 -18.38 11.24 -18.42
C THR A 62 -18.33 12.75 -18.58
N ASN A 63 -17.21 13.27 -19.08
CA ASN A 63 -17.05 14.67 -19.46
C ASN A 63 -16.92 14.79 -20.97
N THR A 64 -18.02 15.16 -21.64
CA THR A 64 -18.08 15.30 -23.10
C THR A 64 -17.24 16.46 -23.63
N ARG A 65 -17.10 17.55 -22.85
CA ARG A 65 -16.27 18.71 -23.24
C ARG A 65 -14.79 18.36 -23.26
N LYS A 66 -14.31 17.67 -22.22
CA LYS A 66 -12.91 17.24 -22.09
C LYS A 66 -12.62 15.92 -22.81
N LYS A 67 -13.65 15.24 -23.32
CA LYS A 67 -13.57 13.88 -23.89
C LYS A 67 -12.90 12.89 -22.93
N THR A 68 -13.34 12.88 -21.68
CA THR A 68 -12.80 11.99 -20.63
C THR A 68 -13.91 11.15 -19.98
N ILE A 69 -13.55 9.94 -19.56
CA ILE A 69 -14.41 9.04 -18.79
C ILE A 69 -13.62 8.58 -17.57
N GLU A 70 -14.22 8.74 -16.40
CA GLU A 70 -13.69 8.22 -15.14
C GLU A 70 -14.61 7.10 -14.66
N LEU A 71 -14.07 5.91 -14.51
CA LEU A 71 -14.79 4.74 -14.03
C LEU A 71 -14.27 4.37 -12.65
N TYR A 72 -15.17 4.27 -11.69
CA TYR A 72 -14.85 3.94 -10.30
C TYR A 72 -15.36 2.55 -9.97
N THR A 73 -14.50 1.71 -9.41
CA THR A 73 -14.86 0.36 -8.97
C THR A 73 -14.68 0.18 -7.47
N ASN A 74 -15.27 -0.89 -6.95
CA ASN A 74 -14.93 -1.40 -5.63
C ASN A 74 -13.44 -1.77 -5.52
N LEU A 75 -13.03 -2.06 -4.28
CA LEU A 75 -11.65 -2.41 -3.93
C LEU A 75 -11.12 -3.65 -4.66
N SER A 76 -11.99 -4.56 -5.12
CA SER A 76 -11.55 -5.84 -5.68
C SER A 76 -10.64 -5.68 -6.90
N LEU A 77 -10.84 -4.65 -7.72
CA LEU A 77 -9.98 -4.46 -8.90
C LEU A 77 -8.52 -4.14 -8.50
N SER A 78 -8.29 -3.38 -7.43
CA SER A 78 -6.94 -3.00 -6.98
C SER A 78 -6.11 -4.19 -6.47
N PHE A 79 -6.75 -5.30 -6.11
CA PHE A 79 -6.07 -6.52 -5.69
C PHE A 79 -5.39 -7.29 -6.82
N LEU A 80 -5.66 -6.95 -8.09
CA LEU A 80 -4.96 -7.57 -9.21
C LEU A 80 -3.48 -7.18 -9.19
N PRO A 81 -2.57 -8.12 -9.50
CA PRO A 81 -1.15 -7.81 -9.66
C PRO A 81 -0.95 -6.98 -10.94
N MET A 82 -1.11 -5.66 -10.84
CA MET A 82 -1.12 -4.78 -12.01
C MET A 82 0.20 -4.81 -12.78
N ARG A 83 0.06 -4.93 -14.11
CA ARG A 83 1.08 -4.88 -15.14
C ARG A 83 0.55 -4.06 -16.30
N GLU A 84 1.42 -3.51 -17.15
CA GLU A 84 0.98 -2.67 -18.27
C GLU A 84 0.02 -3.40 -19.22
N ASN A 85 0.26 -4.68 -19.48
CA ASN A 85 -0.64 -5.51 -20.29
C ASN A 85 -1.99 -5.75 -19.62
N THR A 86 -2.02 -5.99 -18.31
CA THR A 86 -3.28 -6.12 -17.54
C THR A 86 -4.08 -4.82 -17.57
N VAL A 87 -3.40 -3.68 -17.39
CA VAL A 87 -4.04 -2.35 -17.47
C VAL A 87 -4.58 -2.10 -18.88
N SER A 88 -3.82 -2.40 -19.93
CA SER A 88 -4.30 -2.30 -21.31
C SER A 88 -5.52 -3.18 -21.54
N LEU A 89 -5.47 -4.46 -21.12
CA LEU A 89 -6.58 -5.39 -21.24
C LEU A 89 -7.84 -4.85 -20.55
N ILE A 90 -7.72 -4.28 -19.36
CA ILE A 90 -8.84 -3.66 -18.65
C ILE A 90 -9.39 -2.48 -19.44
N TYR A 91 -8.54 -1.55 -19.89
CA TYR A 91 -9.00 -0.40 -20.68
C TYR A 91 -9.66 -0.80 -21.99
N ASP A 92 -9.08 -1.76 -22.71
CA ASP A 92 -9.60 -2.23 -24.00
C ASP A 92 -10.94 -2.98 -23.82
N SER A 93 -11.05 -3.76 -22.73
CA SER A 93 -12.30 -4.43 -22.36
C SER A 93 -13.40 -3.43 -22.00
N ILE A 94 -13.06 -2.35 -21.29
CA ILE A 94 -14.03 -1.29 -20.98
C ILE A 94 -14.45 -0.57 -22.25
N ARG A 95 -13.49 -0.18 -23.11
CA ARG A 95 -13.74 0.49 -24.39
C ARG A 95 -14.66 -0.31 -25.30
N PHE A 96 -14.53 -1.64 -25.31
CA PHE A 96 -15.41 -2.51 -26.09
C PHE A 96 -16.90 -2.32 -25.74
N TYR A 97 -17.23 -2.08 -24.46
CA TYR A 97 -18.60 -1.86 -24.02
C TYR A 97 -19.04 -0.39 -24.06
N LEU A 98 -18.13 0.56 -24.25
CA LEU A 98 -18.49 1.98 -24.37
C LEU A 98 -19.25 2.27 -25.67
N PRO A 99 -20.19 3.25 -25.66
CA PRO A 99 -20.83 3.73 -26.88
C PRO A 99 -19.79 4.20 -27.92
N GLN A 100 -20.08 3.99 -29.21
CA GLN A 100 -19.13 4.26 -30.31
C GLN A 100 -18.57 5.70 -30.27
N GLU A 101 -19.39 6.69 -29.95
CA GLU A 101 -18.99 8.10 -29.84
C GLU A 101 -17.98 8.37 -28.71
N GLN A 102 -17.91 7.47 -27.72
CA GLN A 102 -17.13 7.59 -26.49
C GLN A 102 -15.90 6.69 -26.48
N GLN A 103 -15.74 5.75 -27.43
CA GLN A 103 -14.61 4.81 -27.46
C GLN A 103 -13.23 5.50 -27.57
N HIS A 104 -13.21 6.69 -28.17
CA HIS A 104 -12.00 7.51 -28.32
C HIS A 104 -11.72 8.44 -27.14
N TYR A 105 -12.58 8.45 -26.11
CA TYR A 105 -12.39 9.31 -24.95
C TYR A 105 -11.21 8.80 -24.12
N ARG A 106 -10.54 9.72 -23.42
CA ARG A 106 -9.51 9.35 -22.45
C ARG A 106 -10.19 8.65 -21.27
N LEU A 107 -9.85 7.39 -21.07
CA LEU A 107 -10.37 6.55 -19.99
C LEU A 107 -9.41 6.58 -18.80
N ASN A 108 -9.95 6.81 -17.60
CA ASN A 108 -9.27 6.69 -16.33
C ASN A 108 -10.09 5.73 -15.47
N VAL A 109 -9.44 4.71 -14.90
CA VAL A 109 -10.13 3.70 -14.08
C VAL A 109 -9.54 3.75 -12.68
N PHE A 110 -10.42 3.91 -11.70
CA PHE A 110 -10.05 4.07 -10.31
C PHE A 110 -10.57 2.90 -9.47
N SER A 111 -9.71 2.40 -8.61
CA SER A 111 -10.05 1.44 -7.56
C SER A 111 -9.27 1.81 -6.31
N ASP A 112 -9.92 1.78 -5.15
CA ASP A 112 -9.32 2.24 -3.89
C ASP A 112 -8.81 3.70 -3.94
N GLY A 113 -9.52 4.56 -4.67
CA GLY A 113 -9.12 5.96 -4.87
C GLY A 113 -7.89 6.17 -5.76
N GLN A 114 -7.26 5.11 -6.27
CA GLN A 114 -6.06 5.18 -7.09
C GLN A 114 -6.36 4.78 -8.54
N GLU A 115 -5.77 5.52 -9.48
CA GLU A 115 -5.83 5.16 -10.90
C GLU A 115 -5.05 3.85 -11.14
N ILE A 116 -5.64 2.87 -11.83
CA ILE A 116 -5.10 1.50 -11.91
C ILE A 116 -3.72 1.39 -12.58
N SER A 117 -3.36 2.32 -13.47
CA SER A 117 -2.04 2.36 -14.10
C SER A 117 -0.95 2.75 -13.11
N GLU A 118 -1.29 3.52 -12.07
CA GLU A 118 -0.35 3.87 -11.00
C GLU A 118 -0.07 2.68 -10.06
N LEU A 119 -0.97 1.71 -10.00
CA LEU A 119 -0.78 0.48 -9.25
C LEU A 119 0.29 -0.43 -9.86
N VAL A 120 0.72 -0.19 -11.12
CA VAL A 120 1.86 -0.91 -11.72
C VAL A 120 3.14 -0.57 -10.95
N PRO A 121 3.84 -1.55 -10.34
CA PRO A 121 5.10 -1.31 -9.65
C PRO A 121 6.19 -0.78 -10.59
N ASN A 122 7.03 0.14 -10.12
CA ASN A 122 8.09 0.77 -10.94
C ASN A 122 9.03 -0.23 -11.64
N ILE A 123 9.25 -1.41 -11.06
CA ILE A 123 10.06 -2.49 -11.67
C ILE A 123 9.42 -3.09 -12.92
N TYR A 124 8.09 -3.01 -13.05
CA TYR A 124 7.34 -3.54 -14.18
C TYR A 124 6.89 -2.45 -15.17
N ARG A 125 7.20 -1.17 -14.90
CA ARG A 125 6.92 -0.06 -15.81
C ARG A 125 7.99 0.01 -16.90
N LYS A 126 7.57 -0.18 -18.15
CA LYS A 126 8.37 -0.09 -19.38
C LYS A 126 7.98 1.13 -20.20
N ASN A 127 6.69 1.30 -20.45
CA ASN A 127 6.13 2.40 -21.24
C ASN A 127 5.51 3.49 -20.36
N ILE A 128 5.07 3.15 -19.15
CA ILE A 128 4.59 4.12 -18.17
C ILE A 128 5.79 4.77 -17.47
N PRO A 129 5.82 6.10 -17.29
CA PRO A 129 6.87 6.76 -16.50
C PRO A 129 6.96 6.18 -15.08
N LYS A 130 8.18 6.00 -14.58
CA LYS A 130 8.39 5.59 -13.18
C LYS A 130 7.91 6.69 -12.24
N ASN A 131 7.14 6.30 -11.24
CA ASN A 131 6.74 7.21 -10.17
C ASN A 131 7.94 7.46 -9.25
N LYS A 132 8.47 8.68 -9.26
CA LYS A 132 9.67 9.07 -8.51
C LYS A 132 9.44 9.07 -7.00
N ASP A 133 8.23 9.32 -6.54
CA ASP A 133 7.87 9.35 -5.12
C ASP A 133 7.96 7.97 -4.48
N ARG A 134 7.87 6.91 -5.30
CA ARG A 134 8.02 5.50 -4.89
C ARG A 134 9.47 5.01 -4.92
N ILE A 135 10.43 5.87 -5.24
CA ILE A 135 11.86 5.54 -5.22
C ILE A 135 12.43 6.01 -3.89
N ILE A 136 12.91 5.06 -3.08
CA ILE A 136 13.55 5.39 -1.81
C ILE A 136 14.84 6.16 -2.11
N ALA A 137 14.91 7.41 -1.67
CA ALA A 137 16.08 8.24 -1.84
C ALA A 137 17.13 7.91 -0.76
N HIS A 138 18.34 7.52 -1.17
CA HIS A 138 19.48 7.32 -0.28
C HIS A 138 20.08 8.65 0.15
N ARG A 139 19.42 9.32 1.10
CA ARG A 139 19.85 10.66 1.58
C ARG A 139 21.00 10.60 2.57
N VAL A 140 21.21 9.46 3.21
CA VAL A 140 22.24 9.27 4.24
C VAL A 140 23.56 8.88 3.55
N LYS A 141 24.61 9.66 3.80
CA LYS A 141 25.95 9.44 3.24
C LYS A 141 26.91 8.77 4.23
N THR A 142 26.57 8.79 5.51
CA THR A 142 27.43 8.33 6.60
C THR A 142 26.72 7.20 7.35
N PRO A 143 27.33 6.00 7.41
CA PRO A 143 26.74 4.88 8.14
C PRO A 143 26.85 5.08 9.66
N LEU A 144 25.92 4.50 10.43
CA LEU A 144 26.01 4.51 11.90
C LEU A 144 27.20 3.71 12.41
N THR A 145 27.46 2.55 11.80
CA THR A 145 28.58 1.68 12.14
C THR A 145 29.22 1.16 10.85
N THR A 146 30.53 0.88 10.91
CA THR A 146 31.29 0.34 9.76
C THR A 146 32.05 -0.90 10.19
N LYS A 147 31.86 -2.01 9.48
CA LYS A 147 32.60 -3.24 9.72
C LYS A 147 33.98 -3.16 9.10
N LEU A 148 34.99 -2.82 9.90
CA LEU A 148 36.37 -2.62 9.42
C LEU A 148 37.01 -3.88 8.82
N SER A 149 36.60 -5.06 9.28
CA SER A 149 37.10 -6.36 8.81
C SER A 149 36.37 -6.92 7.59
N ALA A 150 35.34 -6.22 7.06
CA ALA A 150 34.61 -6.70 5.90
C ALA A 150 35.48 -6.65 4.63
N PRO A 151 35.48 -7.71 3.79
CA PRO A 151 36.26 -7.74 2.55
C PRO A 151 35.74 -6.73 1.51
N VAL A 152 34.44 -6.42 1.56
CA VAL A 152 33.78 -5.43 0.70
C VAL A 152 33.21 -4.34 1.59
N LYS A 153 33.54 -3.08 1.27
CA LYS A 153 33.12 -1.90 2.06
C LYS A 153 31.82 -1.26 1.57
N THR A 154 31.54 -1.34 0.27
CA THR A 154 30.43 -0.63 -0.38
C THR A 154 29.82 -1.47 -1.50
N PHE A 155 28.50 -1.34 -1.65
CA PHE A 155 27.67 -1.99 -2.67
C PHE A 155 26.84 -0.93 -3.42
N ASP A 156 27.22 -0.61 -4.66
CA ASP A 156 26.61 0.48 -5.44
C ASP A 156 25.12 0.28 -5.75
N LYS A 157 24.71 -0.97 -5.94
CA LYS A 157 23.31 -1.38 -6.16
C LYS A 157 22.67 -2.02 -4.93
N GLY A 158 23.37 -1.96 -3.80
CA GLY A 158 22.94 -2.54 -2.53
C GLY A 158 22.28 -1.50 -1.62
N LEU A 159 22.36 -1.77 -0.33
CA LEU A 159 21.79 -0.96 0.74
C LEU A 159 22.85 -0.16 1.49
N THR A 160 24.04 0.06 0.91
CA THR A 160 25.11 0.89 1.50
C THR A 160 24.58 2.21 2.05
N ASN A 161 24.92 2.53 3.30
CA ASN A 161 24.49 3.73 4.05
C ASN A 161 22.98 3.81 4.38
N ASN A 162 22.20 2.77 4.12
CA ASN A 162 20.81 2.73 4.58
C ASN A 162 20.75 2.27 6.03
N HIS A 163 19.91 2.93 6.81
CA HIS A 163 19.60 2.53 8.17
C HIS A 163 18.18 1.97 8.20
N ILE A 164 18.05 0.73 8.63
CA ILE A 164 16.76 0.03 8.67
C ILE A 164 16.45 -0.29 10.12
N ALA A 165 15.44 0.35 10.67
CA ALA A 165 14.86 -0.07 11.94
C ALA A 165 13.86 -1.20 11.66
N LEU A 166 14.12 -2.39 12.21
CA LEU A 166 13.38 -3.61 11.91
C LEU A 166 12.81 -4.23 13.18
N TRP A 167 11.49 -4.35 13.24
CA TRP A 167 10.78 -5.00 14.34
C TRP A 167 10.38 -6.41 13.92
N HIS A 168 10.92 -7.42 14.59
CA HIS A 168 10.50 -8.80 14.44
C HIS A 168 9.33 -9.09 15.39
N SER A 169 8.17 -8.50 15.14
CA SER A 169 6.96 -8.55 15.99
C SER A 169 7.06 -7.69 17.28
N HIS A 170 6.21 -7.97 18.26
CA HIS A 170 5.86 -7.10 19.39
C HIS A 170 6.68 -7.44 20.65
N GLY A 171 6.99 -8.73 20.86
CA GLY A 171 7.75 -9.22 22.02
C GLY A 171 6.87 -9.60 23.22
N TYR A 172 7.51 -9.93 24.34
CA TYR A 172 6.82 -10.29 25.57
C TYR A 172 6.59 -9.03 26.39
N TYR A 173 5.34 -8.68 26.67
CA TYR A 173 4.99 -7.43 27.34
C TYR A 173 4.19 -7.71 28.60
N TYR A 174 4.20 -6.75 29.53
CA TYR A 174 3.45 -6.84 30.78
C TYR A 174 2.06 -6.23 30.59
N GLU A 175 1.02 -7.07 30.66
CA GLU A 175 -0.38 -6.62 30.62
C GLU A 175 -0.83 -6.25 32.04
N GLN A 176 -0.92 -4.94 32.30
CA GLN A 176 -1.18 -4.40 33.63
C GLN A 176 -2.53 -4.86 34.21
N LYS A 177 -3.58 -4.98 33.39
CA LYS A 177 -4.91 -5.37 33.88
C LYS A 177 -4.98 -6.82 34.33
N LEU A 178 -4.16 -7.67 33.72
CA LEU A 178 -4.09 -9.09 34.01
C LEU A 178 -2.96 -9.43 35.00
N GLY A 179 -2.12 -8.45 35.35
CA GLY A 179 -1.02 -8.60 36.30
C GLY A 179 0.02 -9.62 35.86
N ARG A 180 0.17 -9.86 34.55
CA ARG A 180 1.05 -10.90 34.01
C ARG A 180 1.75 -10.47 32.74
N TRP A 181 2.87 -11.13 32.47
CA TRP A 181 3.51 -11.07 31.17
C TRP A 181 2.77 -11.97 30.17
N GLU A 182 2.58 -11.49 28.95
CA GLU A 182 1.97 -12.27 27.88
C GLU A 182 2.47 -11.86 26.48
N TRP A 183 2.18 -12.71 25.51
CA TRP A 183 2.34 -12.42 24.09
C TRP A 183 1.08 -11.71 23.59
N GLN A 184 1.21 -10.78 22.64
CA GLN A 184 0.06 -9.98 22.18
C GLN A 184 -0.98 -10.82 21.42
N ARG A 185 -0.52 -11.89 20.78
CA ARG A 185 -1.34 -12.77 19.95
C ARG A 185 -1.49 -14.14 20.61
N ALA A 186 -2.68 -14.70 20.49
CA ALA A 186 -2.94 -16.05 20.95
C ALA A 186 -2.05 -17.06 20.20
N ARG A 187 -1.78 -18.21 20.84
CA ARG A 187 -1.10 -19.32 20.18
C ARG A 187 -1.98 -19.90 19.09
N ILE A 188 -1.50 -19.91 17.85
CA ILE A 188 -2.18 -20.52 16.70
C ILE A 188 -1.28 -21.65 16.18
N PHE A 189 -1.85 -22.85 16.00
CA PHE A 189 -1.11 -24.04 15.52
C PHE A 189 0.18 -24.33 16.32
N GLN A 190 0.14 -24.18 17.65
CA GLN A 190 1.29 -24.34 18.55
C GLN A 190 2.44 -23.34 18.33
N THR A 191 2.24 -22.31 17.50
CA THR A 191 3.20 -21.21 17.30
C THR A 191 2.83 -19.99 18.13
N VAL A 192 3.85 -19.23 18.52
CA VAL A 192 3.71 -17.87 19.07
C VAL A 192 4.24 -16.92 17.99
N GLU A 193 3.40 -16.04 17.45
CA GLU A 193 3.77 -15.11 16.36
C GLU A 193 5.05 -14.32 16.70
N ASP A 194 5.17 -13.84 17.94
CA ASP A 194 6.30 -13.05 18.43
C ASP A 194 7.64 -13.80 18.45
N LEU A 195 7.61 -15.12 18.64
CA LEU A 195 8.79 -16.00 18.58
C LEU A 195 9.03 -16.50 17.17
N TYR A 196 7.95 -16.85 16.46
CA TYR A 196 8.01 -17.41 15.11
C TYR A 196 8.65 -16.42 14.14
N THR A 197 8.22 -15.16 14.15
CA THR A 197 8.79 -14.09 13.32
C THR A 197 10.28 -13.87 13.62
N GLN A 198 10.66 -13.82 14.89
CA GLN A 198 12.05 -13.67 15.30
C GLN A 198 12.94 -14.81 14.78
N SER A 199 12.41 -16.05 14.75
CA SER A 199 13.17 -17.24 14.36
C SER A 199 13.71 -17.20 12.93
N TYR A 200 13.13 -16.39 12.05
CA TYR A 200 13.67 -16.18 10.70
C TYR A 200 14.19 -14.76 10.45
N VAL A 201 13.72 -13.75 11.18
CA VAL A 201 14.22 -12.38 10.99
C VAL A 201 15.67 -12.24 11.47
N VAL A 202 15.97 -12.68 12.68
CA VAL A 202 17.30 -12.49 13.28
C VAL A 202 18.39 -13.31 12.57
N PRO A 203 18.23 -14.63 12.34
CA PRO A 203 19.31 -15.42 11.72
C PRO A 203 19.39 -15.32 10.20
N PHE A 204 18.35 -14.83 9.49
CA PHE A 204 18.36 -14.78 8.02
C PHE A 204 18.16 -13.37 7.46
N LEU A 205 17.03 -12.71 7.77
CA LEU A 205 16.71 -11.42 7.14
C LEU A 205 17.69 -10.32 7.54
N VAL A 206 18.06 -10.23 8.83
CA VAL A 206 19.04 -9.25 9.31
C VAL A 206 20.39 -9.44 8.61
N PRO A 207 20.99 -10.64 8.58
CA PRO A 207 22.21 -10.88 7.79
C PRO A 207 22.07 -10.56 6.31
N MET A 208 20.93 -10.86 5.67
CA MET A 208 20.72 -10.53 4.26
C MET A 208 20.79 -9.02 4.00
N LEU A 209 20.15 -8.21 4.86
CA LEU A 209 20.15 -6.75 4.75
C LEU A 209 21.54 -6.16 5.06
N GLU A 210 22.22 -6.67 6.08
CA GLU A 210 23.57 -6.23 6.46
C GLU A 210 24.61 -6.60 5.40
N ASN A 211 24.52 -7.81 4.83
CA ASN A 211 25.37 -8.23 3.71
C ASN A 211 25.08 -7.47 2.42
N ALA A 212 23.90 -6.85 2.30
CA ALA A 212 23.61 -5.91 1.23
C ALA A 212 24.16 -4.49 1.52
N GLY A 213 24.69 -4.22 2.72
CA GLY A 213 25.33 -2.96 3.11
C GLY A 213 24.53 -2.05 4.05
N ALA A 214 23.38 -2.50 4.56
CA ALA A 214 22.59 -1.71 5.51
C ALA A 214 23.14 -1.78 6.94
N ASN A 215 22.92 -0.74 7.74
CA ASN A 215 22.92 -0.84 9.19
C ASN A 215 21.50 -1.21 9.64
N VAL A 216 21.33 -2.37 10.28
CA VAL A 216 20.03 -2.82 10.78
C VAL A 216 19.94 -2.59 12.28
N LEU A 217 18.93 -1.85 12.72
CA LEU A 217 18.65 -1.57 14.12
C LEU A 217 17.49 -2.44 14.57
N LEU A 218 17.68 -3.21 15.64
CA LEU A 218 16.63 -4.01 16.24
C LEU A 218 16.23 -3.42 17.60
N PRO A 219 14.95 -3.48 17.96
CA PRO A 219 14.45 -3.04 19.27
C PRO A 219 14.73 -4.05 20.40
N ARG A 220 15.25 -5.25 20.07
CA ARG A 220 15.48 -6.36 21.00
C ARG A 220 16.87 -6.96 20.75
N GLU A 221 17.41 -7.59 21.79
CA GLU A 221 18.66 -8.36 21.75
C GLU A 221 18.68 -9.34 20.57
N ARG A 222 19.79 -9.38 19.85
CA ARG A 222 20.02 -10.32 18.72
C ARG A 222 20.47 -11.69 19.21
N ASP A 223 21.15 -11.71 20.34
CA ASP A 223 21.74 -12.91 20.90
C ASP A 223 20.68 -13.73 21.65
N TYR A 224 20.69 -15.04 21.41
CA TYR A 224 19.89 -16.00 22.17
C TYR A 224 20.67 -16.57 23.36
N ASN A 225 21.89 -16.08 23.59
CA ASN A 225 22.69 -16.49 24.72
C ASN A 225 21.90 -16.28 26.01
N THR A 226 21.66 -17.38 26.72
CA THR A 226 20.94 -17.38 27.98
C THR A 226 21.78 -16.88 29.13
N HIS A 227 23.08 -16.63 28.91
CA HIS A 227 23.98 -16.06 29.89
C HIS A 227 23.98 -14.55 29.79
N GLU A 228 23.24 -13.91 30.70
CA GLU A 228 23.37 -12.49 30.97
C GLU A 228 24.50 -12.30 32.00
N ILE A 229 25.45 -11.42 31.70
CA ILE A 229 26.49 -11.01 32.65
C ILE A 229 26.24 -9.55 33.00
N ILE A 230 25.67 -9.32 34.18
CA ILE A 230 25.54 -7.97 34.75
C ILE A 230 26.78 -7.72 35.59
N VAL A 231 27.60 -6.75 35.18
CA VAL A 231 28.79 -6.33 35.92
C VAL A 231 28.47 -5.04 36.67
N ASP A 232 28.43 -5.14 37.99
CA ASP A 232 28.35 -3.98 38.87
C ASP A 232 29.74 -3.35 39.00
N ASN A 233 29.93 -2.13 38.50
CA ASN A 233 31.19 -1.41 38.61
C ASN A 233 31.49 -0.98 40.06
N ASN A 234 30.49 -0.97 40.94
CA ASN A 234 30.65 -0.75 42.38
C ASN A 234 30.94 -2.05 43.17
N GLY A 235 30.96 -3.20 42.49
CA GLY A 235 31.23 -4.51 43.07
C GLY A 235 29.98 -5.20 43.62
N SER A 236 29.76 -6.46 43.24
CA SER A 236 28.54 -7.21 43.59
C SER A 236 28.73 -8.26 44.69
N SER A 237 29.87 -8.98 44.70
CA SER A 237 30.14 -10.10 45.62
C SER A 237 31.49 -9.93 46.32
N PRO A 238 31.70 -10.50 47.53
CA PRO A 238 33.02 -10.53 48.16
C PRO A 238 34.03 -11.20 47.22
N ASN A 239 35.13 -10.49 46.91
CA ASN A 239 36.18 -10.85 45.93
C ASN A 239 35.84 -10.63 44.44
N SER A 240 34.76 -9.92 44.10
CA SER A 240 34.56 -9.42 42.73
C SER A 240 35.43 -8.18 42.50
N LEU A 241 36.30 -8.23 41.49
CA LEU A 241 37.14 -7.10 41.08
C LEU A 241 36.70 -6.61 39.69
N TYR A 242 36.18 -5.39 39.63
CA TYR A 242 35.97 -4.66 38.38
C TYR A 242 37.19 -3.80 38.08
N THR A 243 37.71 -3.87 36.86
CA THR A 243 38.78 -2.97 36.37
C THR A 243 38.45 -2.51 34.96
N GLU A 244 38.56 -1.21 34.72
CA GLU A 244 38.43 -0.60 33.40
C GLU A 244 39.68 0.21 33.05
N THR A 245 39.91 0.44 31.76
CA THR A 245 41.05 1.22 31.26
C THR A 245 40.54 2.50 30.60
N ASN A 246 41.03 3.65 31.02
CA ASN A 246 40.68 4.94 30.41
C ASN A 246 41.27 5.06 29.01
N GLY A 247 40.43 5.53 28.08
CA GLY A 247 40.85 5.87 26.71
C GLY A 247 41.29 7.33 26.60
N LYS A 248 40.90 8.01 25.52
CA LYS A 248 41.13 9.47 25.37
C LYS A 248 40.35 10.30 26.40
N GLN A 249 39.27 9.75 26.93
CA GLN A 249 38.41 10.35 27.95
C GLN A 249 38.39 9.43 29.18
N HIS A 250 38.18 10.02 30.36
CA HIS A 250 38.13 9.29 31.63
C HIS A 250 36.70 8.89 31.96
N TRP A 251 36.52 7.68 32.48
CA TRP A 251 35.26 7.29 33.12
C TRP A 251 35.11 8.03 34.45
N LEU A 252 33.93 8.62 34.67
CA LEU A 252 33.61 9.38 35.87
C LEU A 252 32.26 8.91 36.42
N PRO A 253 32.12 8.78 37.76
CA PRO A 253 30.82 8.55 38.38
C PRO A 253 29.85 9.70 38.04
N ALA A 254 28.58 9.39 37.83
CA ALA A 254 27.55 10.40 37.67
C ALA A 254 27.11 10.94 39.05
N ASP A 255 26.83 12.24 39.13
CA ASP A 255 26.37 12.89 40.37
C ASP A 255 24.90 12.57 40.71
N SER A 256 24.17 11.92 39.81
CA SER A 256 22.76 11.57 39.95
C SER A 256 22.45 10.18 39.39
N ALA A 257 21.48 9.49 40.00
CA ALA A 257 20.97 8.23 39.46
C ALA A 257 20.33 8.44 38.08
N GLY A 258 20.70 7.62 37.10
CA GLY A 258 20.15 7.67 35.75
C GLY A 258 20.92 6.78 34.78
N PHE A 259 20.40 6.63 33.57
CA PHE A 259 21.12 6.03 32.44
C PHE A 259 21.73 7.16 31.61
N ALA A 260 23.01 7.02 31.25
CA ALA A 260 23.71 7.91 30.33
C ALA A 260 23.59 7.41 28.88
#